data_AF-A0A936E3D2-F1
#
_entry.id   AF-A0A936E3D2-F1
#
_cell.length_a   1.000
_cell.length_b   1.000
_cell.length_c   1.000
_cell.angle_alpha   90.00
_cell.angle_beta   90.00
_cell.angle_gamma   90.00
#
_symmetry.space_group_name_H-M   'P 1'
#
loop_
_entity.id
_entity.type
_entity.pdbx_description
1 polymer ?
#
loop_
_entity_poly.entity_id
_entity_poly.type
_entity_poly.pdbx_seq_one_letter_code
_entity_poly.pdbx_strand_id
1 'polypeptide(L)'
;MCAWRGKSLISRPPAPGHLYFTLKDEQSQLKCVMWRSDAERLRFRPSEGDGVVARGRLGVYEATGVYQLYATHLAPSAGGFGHRL
;
A
#
# COMPACT_ATOMS: atom_id res chain seq x y z
N MET A 1 0.16 -11.01 10.40
CA MET A 1 -0.04 -9.58 10.07
C MET A 1 1.17 -9.15 9.25
N CYS A 2 1.02 -8.84 7.96
CA CYS A 2 2.15 -8.35 7.15
C CYS A 2 2.12 -6.82 7.11
N ALA A 3 3.29 -6.21 7.33
CA ALA A 3 3.50 -4.77 7.22
C ALA A 3 4.57 -4.53 6.14
N TRP A 4 4.29 -3.64 5.19
CA TRP A 4 5.22 -3.30 4.12
C TRP A 4 5.50 -1.80 4.15
N ARG A 5 6.76 -1.42 4.04
CA ARG A 5 7.22 -0.04 4.07
C ARG A 5 7.92 0.30 2.76
N GLY A 6 7.57 1.44 2.16
CA GLY A 6 8.28 1.94 0.99
C GLY A 6 7.64 3.20 0.43
N LYS A 7 8.15 3.68 -0.71
CA LYS A 7 7.62 4.86 -1.38
C LYS A 7 6.33 4.51 -2.09
N SER A 8 5.27 5.27 -1.84
CA SER A 8 4.00 5.07 -2.50
C SER A 8 3.99 5.73 -3.88
N LEU A 9 3.55 4.97 -4.89
CA LEU A 9 3.11 5.48 -6.18
C LEU A 9 1.61 5.33 -6.25
N ILE A 10 0.90 6.45 -6.37
CA ILE A 10 -0.56 6.45 -6.32
C ILE A 10 -1.08 6.37 -7.74
N SER A 11 -1.67 5.24 -8.09
CA SER A 11 -2.36 5.09 -9.37
C SER A 11 -3.80 5.57 -9.20
N ARG A 12 -4.23 6.54 -10.01
CA ARG A 12 -5.64 6.94 -10.07
C ARG A 12 -6.48 5.76 -10.57
N PRO A 13 -7.45 5.27 -9.79
CA PRO A 13 -8.21 4.11 -10.19
C PRO A 13 -9.36 4.45 -11.14
N PRO A 14 -9.82 3.45 -11.91
CA PRO A 14 -11.05 3.54 -12.70
C PRO A 14 -12.34 3.51 -11.85
N ALA A 15 -12.27 3.01 -10.60
CA ALA A 15 -13.41 2.92 -9.70
C ALA A 15 -13.35 3.99 -8.59
N PRO A 16 -14.41 4.80 -8.39
CA PRO A 16 -14.41 5.84 -7.37
C PRO A 16 -14.40 5.26 -5.96
N GLY A 17 -13.46 5.71 -5.13
CA GLY A 17 -13.43 5.45 -3.69
C GLY A 17 -12.43 4.38 -3.23
N HIS A 18 -11.94 3.53 -4.12
CA HIS A 18 -10.82 2.62 -3.79
C HIS A 18 -9.49 3.34 -3.95
N LEU A 19 -8.51 2.99 -3.14
CA LEU A 19 -7.15 3.52 -3.27
C LEU A 19 -6.24 2.41 -3.81
N TYR A 20 -5.72 2.61 -5.00
CA TYR A 20 -4.74 1.71 -5.61
C TYR A 20 -3.39 2.40 -5.58
N PHE A 21 -2.41 1.73 -5.00
CA PHE A 21 -1.06 2.26 -4.88
C PHE A 21 -0.07 1.12 -5.03
N THR A 22 1.10 1.44 -5.57
CA THR A 22 2.22 0.50 -5.59
C THR A 22 3.21 1.00 -4.57
N LEU A 23 3.58 0.13 -3.65
CA LEU A 23 4.66 0.42 -2.77
C LEU A 23 5.95 -0.07 -3.44
N LYS A 24 6.97 0.78 -3.49
CA LYS A 24 8.27 0.48 -4.07
C LYS A 24 9.38 0.55 -3.03
N ASP A 25 10.30 -0.40 -3.16
CA ASP A 25 11.56 -0.51 -2.43
C ASP A 25 12.70 -0.63 -3.46
N GLU A 26 13.95 -0.66 -3.01
CA GLU A 26 15.13 -0.65 -3.89
C GLU A 26 15.15 -1.79 -4.91
N GLN A 27 14.65 -2.97 -4.52
CA GLN A 27 14.71 -4.19 -5.34
C GLN A 27 13.33 -4.76 -5.69
N SER A 28 12.24 -4.14 -5.26
CA SER A 28 10.93 -4.77 -5.33
C SER A 28 9.80 -3.76 -5.40
N GLN A 29 8.71 -4.16 -6.04
CA GLN A 29 7.46 -3.41 -6.07
C GLN A 29 6.30 -4.32 -5.67
N LEU A 30 5.41 -3.81 -4.83
CA LEU A 30 4.24 -4.52 -4.36
C LEU A 30 2.98 -3.74 -4.70
N LYS A 31 2.09 -4.37 -5.48
CA LYS A 31 0.78 -3.79 -5.79
C LYS A 31 -0.11 -3.86 -4.57
N CYS A 32 -0.71 -2.74 -4.21
CA CYS A 32 -1.58 -2.63 -3.06
C CYS A 32 -2.94 -2.08 -3.47
N VAL A 33 -3.98 -2.62 -2.86
CA VAL A 33 -5.36 -2.15 -2.98
C VAL A 33 -5.91 -1.93 -1.59
N MET A 34 -6.49 -0.76 -1.38
CA MET A 34 -7.27 -0.44 -0.19
C MET A 34 -8.72 -0.19 -0.61
N TRP A 35 -9.62 -0.90 0.06
CA TRP A 35 -11.05 -0.81 -0.20
C TRP A 35 -11.59 0.53 0.28
N ARG A 36 -12.68 0.98 -0.34
CA ARG A 36 -13.32 2.26 0.01
C ARG A 36 -13.60 2.39 1.50
N SER A 37 -14.11 1.34 2.13
CA SER A 37 -14.40 1.29 3.57
C SER A 37 -13.19 1.59 4.46
N ASP A 38 -12.00 1.12 4.05
CA ASP A 38 -10.75 1.35 4.78
C ASP A 38 -10.12 2.68 4.40
N ALA A 39 -10.23 3.08 3.13
CA ALA A 39 -9.75 4.37 2.63
C ALA A 39 -10.49 5.55 3.26
N GLU A 40 -11.81 5.45 3.46
CA GLU A 40 -12.61 6.47 4.15
C GLU A 40 -12.20 6.67 5.62
N ARG A 41 -11.59 5.66 6.25
CA ARG A 41 -11.08 5.75 7.63
C ARG A 41 -9.69 6.38 7.72
N LEU A 42 -9.02 6.63 6.59
CA LEU A 42 -7.72 7.26 6.58
C LEU A 42 -7.81 8.72 7.00
N ARG A 43 -7.08 9.07 8.07
CA ARG A 43 -6.93 10.46 8.53
C ARG A 43 -5.89 11.25 7.76
N PHE A 44 -5.16 10.61 6.85
CA PHE A 44 -4.18 11.25 5.98
C PHE A 44 -4.36 10.75 4.56
N ARG A 45 -4.03 11.59 3.58
CA ARG A 45 -4.00 11.19 2.18
C ARG A 45 -2.54 11.00 1.78
N PRO A 46 -2.09 9.77 1.48
CA PRO A 46 -0.75 9.59 0.93
C PRO A 46 -0.65 10.38 -0.38
N SER A 47 0.55 10.88 -0.67
CA SER A 47 0.93 11.49 -1.95
C SER A 47 2.01 10.66 -2.63
N GLU A 48 2.16 10.84 -3.94
CA GLU A 48 3.22 10.16 -4.69
C GLU A 48 4.61 10.54 -4.12
N GLY A 49 5.44 9.53 -3.86
CA GLY A 49 6.75 9.70 -3.25
C GLY A 49 6.76 9.64 -1.72
N ASP A 50 5.60 9.67 -1.06
CA ASP A 50 5.54 9.56 0.40
C ASP A 50 5.98 8.19 0.89
N GLY A 51 6.77 8.19 1.96
CA GLY A 51 7.09 6.98 2.72
C GLY A 51 5.89 6.57 3.57
N VAL A 52 5.31 5.41 3.28
CA VAL A 52 4.14 4.90 4.00
C VAL A 52 4.36 3.49 4.51
N VAL A 53 3.62 3.15 5.55
CA VAL A 53 3.52 1.80 6.11
C VAL A 53 2.12 1.28 5.80
N ALA A 54 2.03 0.25 4.98
CA ALA A 54 0.77 -0.45 4.75
C ALA A 54 0.72 -1.72 5.59
N ARG A 55 -0.45 -2.01 6.16
CA ARG A 55 -0.75 -3.28 6.82
C ARG A 55 -1.99 -3.89 6.22
N GLY A 56 -1.99 -5.21 6.12
CA GLY A 56 -3.11 -5.91 5.54
C GLY A 56 -2.87 -7.40 5.36
N ARG A 57 -3.54 -7.96 4.36
CA ARG A 57 -3.38 -9.36 3.97
C ARG A 57 -2.72 -9.43 2.60
N LEU A 58 -1.66 -10.23 2.48
CA LEU A 58 -1.09 -10.57 1.19
C LEU A 58 -1.94 -11.67 0.54
N GLY A 59 -2.39 -11.42 -0.68
CA GLY A 59 -3.04 -12.41 -1.53
C GLY A 59 -2.27 -12.56 -2.83
N VAL A 60 -2.54 -13.66 -3.52
CA VAL A 60 -2.03 -13.92 -4.87
C VAL A 60 -3.20 -13.82 -5.82
N TYR A 61 -3.09 -12.98 -6.84
CA TYR A 61 -4.06 -12.98 -7.92
C TYR A 61 -3.70 -14.09 -8.90
N GLU A 62 -4.41 -15.22 -8.80
CA GLU A 62 -4.07 -16.48 -9.47
C GLU A 62 -3.97 -16.35 -10.99
N ALA A 63 -4.80 -15.50 -11.61
CA ALA A 63 -4.82 -15.32 -13.06
C ALA A 63 -3.51 -14.75 -13.63
N THR A 64 -2.71 -14.04 -12.84
CA THR A 64 -1.41 -13.49 -13.28
C THR A 64 -0.23 -13.88 -12.39
N GLY A 65 -0.48 -14.63 -11.31
CA GLY A 65 0.55 -14.98 -10.32
C GLY A 65 1.11 -13.77 -9.57
N VAL A 66 0.44 -12.62 -9.63
CA VAL A 66 0.93 -11.37 -9.05
C VAL A 66 0.53 -11.28 -7.58
N TYR A 67 1.50 -10.99 -6.72
CA TYR A 67 1.26 -10.68 -5.32
C TYR A 67 0.56 -9.31 -5.18
N GLN A 68 -0.55 -9.31 -4.43
CA GLN A 68 -1.31 -8.11 -4.12
C GLN A 68 -1.55 -7.99 -2.62
N LEU A 69 -1.22 -6.83 -2.06
CA LEU A 69 -1.53 -6.50 -0.68
C LEU A 69 -2.92 -5.86 -0.60
N TYR A 70 -3.84 -6.51 0.10
CA TYR A 70 -5.11 -5.92 0.51
C TYR A 70 -4.88 -5.12 1.78
N ALA A 71 -4.60 -3.82 1.62
CA ALA A 71 -4.29 -2.93 2.71
C ALA A 71 -5.57 -2.50 3.44
N THR A 72 -5.60 -2.75 4.75
CA THR A 72 -6.68 -2.33 5.66
C THR A 72 -6.25 -1.16 6.54
N HIS A 73 -4.94 -0.92 6.62
CA HIS A 73 -4.39 0.21 7.36
C HIS A 73 -3.22 0.82 6.59
N LEU A 74 -3.17 2.14 6.58
CA LEU A 74 -2.05 2.91 6.06
C LEU A 74 -1.63 3.90 7.16
N ALA A 75 -0.34 4.16 7.28
CA ALA A 75 0.19 5.20 8.16
C ALA A 75 1.38 5.89 7.48
N PRO A 76 1.60 7.20 7.73
CA PRO A 76 2.83 7.85 7.31
C PRO A 76 4.02 7.21 8.04
N SER A 77 5.13 7.01 7.35
CA SER A 77 6.36 6.51 7.96
C SER A 77 7.06 7.66 8.70
N ALA A 78 6.75 7.84 9.99
CA ALA A 78 7.47 8.79 10.84
C ALA A 78 8.85 8.22 11.19
N GLY A 79 9.87 8.60 10.39
CA GLY A 79 11.28 8.36 10.70
C GLY A 79 11.87 7.05 10.15
N GLY A 80 13.03 7.19 9.49
CA GLY A 80 14.04 6.16 9.26
C GLY A 80 13.65 4.95 8.41
N PHE A 81 14.25 4.83 7.23
CA PHE A 81 14.33 3.59 6.46
C PHE A 81 15.20 2.57 7.22
N GLY A 82 14.62 1.87 8.18
CA GLY A 82 15.27 0.80 8.92
C GLY A 82 14.49 -0.50 8.78
N HIS A 83 15.07 -1.46 8.05
CA HIS A 83 14.64 -2.86 8.07
C HIS A 83 14.65 -3.36 9.52
N ARG A 84 13.49 -3.45 10.16
CA ARG A 84 13.35 -4.27 11.37
C ARG A 84 12.03 -5.03 11.29
N LEU A 85 12.22 -6.35 11.18
CA LEU A 85 11.22 -7.41 11.19
C LEU A 85 10.33 -7.34 12.43
#